data_AF-A0A1Z7YMI0-F1
#
_entry.id   AF-A0A1Z7YMI0-F1
#
_cell.length_a   1.000
_cell.length_b   1.000
_cell.length_c   1.000
_cell.angle_alpha   90.00
_cell.angle_beta   90.00
_cell.angle_gamma   90.00
#
_symmetry.space_group_name_H-M   'P 1'
#
loop_
_entity.id
_entity.type
_entity.pdbx_description
1 polymer ?
#
loop_
_entity_poly.entity_id
_entity_poly.type
_entity_poly.pdbx_seq_one_letter_code
_entity_poly.pdbx_strand_id
1 'polypeptide(L)' 'MKTLNAVNATLRSLVVDGLSFVVALSLTFAGIWGLVQIEASVFTLVVFGVLMIPSLFSTATYFTRDINDASDRFLA' A
#
# COMPACT_ATOMS: atom_id res chain seq x y z
N MET A 1 -13.42 -7.98 27.18
CA MET A 1 -13.54 -6.63 26.56
C MET A 1 -12.21 -6.09 26.04
N LYS A 2 -11.10 -6.12 26.80
CA LYS A 2 -9.79 -5.61 26.34
C LYS A 2 -9.26 -6.33 25.08
N THR A 3 -9.40 -7.66 25.01
CA THR A 3 -8.99 -8.48 23.87
C THR A 3 -9.81 -8.19 22.60
N LEU A 4 -11.13 -8.05 22.73
CA LEU A 4 -12.03 -7.69 21.62
C LEU A 4 -11.67 -6.32 21.01
N ASN A 5 -11.36 -5.35 21.87
CA ASN A 5 -10.95 -4.01 21.42
C ASN A 5 -9.58 -4.03 20.72
N ALA A 6 -8.65 -4.85 21.20
CA ALA A 6 -7.33 -5.01 20.59
C ALA A 6 -7.42 -5.68 19.21
N VAL A 7 -8.25 -6.72 19.07
CA VAL A 7 -8.55 -7.38 17.80
C VAL A 7 -9.19 -6.41 16.80
N ASN A 8 -10.19 -5.64 17.24
CA ASN A 8 -10.87 -4.67 16.38
C ASN A 8 -9.91 -3.56 15.90
N ALA A 9 -9.01 -3.08 16.77
CA ALA A 9 -7.99 -2.11 16.40
C ALA A 9 -7.02 -2.66 15.35
N THR A 10 -6.58 -3.92 15.50
CA THR A 10 -5.70 -4.58 14.54
C THR A 10 -6.36 -4.79 13.17
N LEU A 11 -7.62 -5.25 13.14
CA LEU A 11 -8.37 -5.37 11.88
C LEU A 11 -8.53 -4.03 11.18
N ARG A 12 -8.83 -2.97 11.94
CA ARG A 12 -8.96 -1.63 11.37
C ARG A 12 -7.65 -1.14 10.78
N SER A 13 -6.53 -1.36 11.48
CA SER A 13 -5.19 -0.99 10.99
C SER A 13 -4.85 -1.72 9.69
N LEU A 14 -5.05 -3.05 9.68
CA LEU A 14 -4.85 -3.90 8.51
C LEU A 14 -5.65 -3.44 7.29
N VAL A 15 -6.93 -3.06 7.49
CA VAL A 15 -7.78 -2.55 6.42
C VAL A 15 -7.30 -1.18 5.91
N VAL A 16 -6.94 -0.26 6.80
CA VAL A 16 -6.51 1.10 6.42
C VAL A 16 -5.19 1.05 5.66
N ASP A 17 -4.21 0.31 6.17
CA ASP A 17 -2.89 0.22 5.54
C ASP A 17 -2.93 -0.63 4.27
N GLY A 18 -3.75 -1.68 4.25
CA GLY A 18 -4.02 -2.47 3.05
C GLY A 18 -4.68 -1.65 1.93
N LEU A 19 -5.70 -0.86 2.26
CA LEU A 19 -6.32 0.06 1.29
C LEU A 19 -5.33 1.10 0.77
N SER A 20 -4.48 1.64 1.65
CA SER A 20 -3.45 2.61 1.27
C SER A 20 -2.46 2.01 0.27
N PHE A 21 -2.04 0.77 0.50
CA PHE A 21 -1.16 0.04 -0.43
C PHE A 21 -1.84 -0.23 -1.78
N VAL A 22 -3.09 -0.69 -1.78
CA VAL A 22 -3.87 -0.92 -3.01
C VAL A 22 -4.01 0.37 -3.81
N VAL A 23 -4.33 1.50 -3.15
CA VAL A 23 -4.42 2.81 -3.80
C VAL A 23 -3.08 3.21 -4.41
N ALA A 24 -1.97 3.07 -3.68
CA ALA A 24 -0.65 3.39 -4.20
C ALA A 24 -0.29 2.55 -5.44
N LEU A 25 -0.60 1.24 -5.42
CA LEU A 25 -0.44 0.36 -6.58
C LEU A 25 -1.32 0.79 -7.76
N SER A 26 -2.61 1.03 -7.53
CA SER A 26 -3.54 1.45 -8.58
C SER A 26 -3.11 2.76 -9.23
N LEU A 27 -2.70 3.77 -8.43
CA LEU A 27 -2.20 5.04 -8.95
C LEU A 27 -0.92 4.86 -9.76
N THR A 28 -0.04 3.96 -9.34
CA THR A 28 1.19 3.66 -10.09
C THR A 28 0.86 3.05 -11.44
N PHE A 29 0.03 2.01 -11.48
CA PHE A 29 -0.33 1.35 -12.74
C PHE A 29 -1.15 2.24 -13.66
N ALA A 30 -2.15 2.94 -13.13
CA ALA A 30 -2.97 3.87 -13.90
C ALA A 30 -2.14 5.04 -14.43
N GLY A 31 -1.20 5.56 -13.64
CA GLY A 31 -0.28 6.61 -14.05
C GLY A 31 0.65 6.17 -15.18
N ILE A 32 1.31 5.00 -15.04
CA ILE A 32 2.13 4.42 -16.11
C ILE A 32 1.29 4.20 -17.37
N TRP A 33 0.11 3.59 -17.24
CA TRP A 33 -0.79 3.34 -18.36
C TRP A 33 -1.18 4.65 -19.06
N GLY A 34 -1.61 5.66 -18.31
CA GLY A 34 -1.97 6.96 -18.86
C GLY A 34 -0.81 7.65 -19.57
N LEU A 35 0.40 7.58 -19.02
CA LEU A 35 1.60 8.12 -19.65
C LEU A 35 1.95 7.42 -20.97
N VAL A 36 1.77 6.09 -21.04
CA VAL A 36 1.95 5.34 -22.28
C VAL A 36 0.92 5.76 -23.34
N GLN A 37 -0.34 5.97 -22.97
CA GLN A 37 -1.41 6.35 -23.90
C GLN A 37 -1.22 7.74 -24.53
N ILE A 38 -0.56 8.66 -23.83
CA ILE A 38 -0.25 10.00 -24.37
C ILE A 38 1.14 10.05 -25.03
N GLU A 39 1.75 8.89 -25.28
CA GLU A 39 3.10 8.77 -25.86
C GLU A 39 4.16 9.59 -25.10
N ALA A 40 4.05 9.62 -23.76
CA ALA A 40 5.00 10.34 -22.92
C ALA A 40 6.42 9.79 -23.13
N SER A 41 7.41 10.67 -23.01
CA SER A 41 8.81 10.28 -23.15
C SER A 41 9.21 9.19 -22.15
N VAL A 42 10.16 8.33 -22.53
CA VAL A 42 10.72 7.31 -21.63
C VAL A 42 11.27 7.94 -20.36
N PHE A 43 11.86 9.14 -20.44
CA PHE A 43 12.32 9.89 -19.28
C PHE A 43 11.17 10.20 -18.30
N THR A 44 10.02 10.64 -18.82
CA THR A 44 8.82 10.91 -18.01
C THR A 44 8.32 9.66 -17.29
N LEU A 45 8.28 8.52 -17.97
CA LEU A 45 7.88 7.23 -17.39
C LEU A 45 8.83 6.81 -16.24
N VAL A 46 10.14 6.97 -16.45
CA VAL A 46 11.16 6.66 -15.44
C VAL A 46 11.01 7.59 -14.23
N VAL A 47 10.91 8.90 -14.45
CA VAL A 47 10.74 9.88 -13.37
C VAL A 47 9.46 9.60 -12.58
N PHE A 48 8.34 9.35 -13.27
CA PHE A 48 7.09 8.97 -12.61
C PHE A 48 7.28 7.72 -11.75
N GLY A 49 7.87 6.66 -12.30
CA GLY A 49 8.14 5.42 -11.57
C GLY A 49 8.98 5.66 -10.32
N VAL A 50 10.09 6.42 -10.45
CA VAL A 50 10.97 6.76 -9.31
C VAL A 50 10.21 7.54 -8.23
N LEU A 51 9.32 8.45 -8.61
CA LEU A 51 8.51 9.21 -7.66
C LEU A 51 7.42 8.37 -6.96
N MET A 52 6.96 7.28 -7.57
CA MET A 52 5.99 6.37 -6.97
C MET A 52 6.62 5.37 -5.98
N ILE A 53 7.92 5.05 -6.14
CA ILE A 53 8.64 4.09 -5.28
C ILE A 53 8.48 4.40 -3.78
N PRO A 54 8.70 5.64 -3.28
CA PRO A 54 8.54 5.93 -1.85
C PRO A 54 7.13 5.63 -1.31
N SER A 55 6.08 5.93 -2.10
CA SER A 55 4.70 5.67 -1.73
C SER A 55 4.42 4.17 -1.63
N LEU A 56 4.87 3.40 -2.63
CA LEU A 56 4.73 1.94 -2.66
C LEU A 56 5.47 1.28 -1.50
N PHE A 57 6.73 1.66 -1.26
CA PHE A 57 7.52 1.11 -0.16
C PHE A 57 6.93 1.46 1.20
N SER A 58 6.53 2.71 1.42
CA SER A 58 5.95 3.15 2.69
C SER A 58 4.69 2.35 3.00
N THR A 59 3.75 2.30 2.05
CA THR A 59 2.46 1.61 2.26
C THR A 59 2.63 0.09 2.37
N ALA A 60 3.54 -0.52 1.60
CA ALA A 60 3.85 -1.94 1.72
C ALA A 60 4.47 -2.29 3.07
N THR A 61 5.33 -1.43 3.62
CA THR A 61 6.00 -1.65 4.91
C THR A 61 4.98 -1.65 6.05
N TYR A 62 4.10 -0.66 6.09
CA TYR A 62 3.05 -0.58 7.11
C TYR A 62 2.05 -1.72 6.99
N PHE A 63 1.59 -2.03 5.78
CA PHE A 63 0.68 -3.15 5.57
C PHE A 63 1.29 -4.49 5.99
N THR A 64 2.56 -4.72 5.67
CA THR A 64 3.28 -5.96 6.06
C THR A 64 3.45 -6.05 7.58
N ARG A 65 3.79 -4.94 8.24
CA ARG A 65 3.87 -4.89 9.70
C ARG A 65 2.52 -5.23 10.33
N ASP A 66 1.45 -4.64 9.81
CA ASP A 66 0.10 -4.85 10.32
C ASP A 66 -0.42 -6.28 10.06
N ILE A 67 0.00 -6.92 8.96
CA ILE A 67 -0.22 -8.36 8.73
C ILE A 67 0.48 -9.18 9.81
N ASN A 68 1.76 -8.90 10.10
CA ASN A 68 2.50 -9.64 11.11
C ASN A 68 1.87 -9.48 12.50
N ASP A 69 1.53 -8.24 12.89
CA ASP A 69 0.85 -7.96 14.15
C ASP A 69 -0.53 -8.65 14.24
N ALA A 70 -1.24 -8.77 13.12
CA ALA A 70 -2.49 -9.52 13.03
C ALA A 70 -2.24 -11.02 13.21
N SER A 71 -1.29 -11.59 12.47
CA SER A 71 -0.92 -13.00 12.59
C SER A 71 -0.55 -13.37 14.02
N ASP A 72 0.30 -12.58 14.68
CA ASP A 72 0.71 -12.81 16.06
C ASP A 72 -0.48 -12.75 17.04
N ARG A 73 -1.48 -11.90 16.79
CA ARG A 73 -2.65 -11.75 17.66
C ARG A 73 -3.78 -12.74 17.40
N PHE A 74 -3.88 -13.27 16.18
CA PHE A 74 -4.94 -14.20 15.78
C PHE A 74 -4.51 -15.67 15.86
N LEU A 75 -3.21 -15.96 15.72
CA LEU A 75 -2.67 -17.32 15.72
C LEU A 75 -2.02 -17.71 17.05
N ALA A 76 -1.71 -16.76 17.94
CA ALA A 76 -1.29 -17.02 19.32
C ALA A 76 -2.49 -17.07 20.28
#